data_AF-A0A814RM08-F1
#
_entry.id   AF-A0A814RM08-F1
#
_cell.length_a   1.000
_cell.length_b   1.000
_cell.length_c   1.000
_cell.angle_alpha   90.00
_cell.angle_beta   90.00
_cell.angle_gamma   90.00
#
_symmetry.space_group_name_H-M   'P 1'
#
loop_
_entity.id
_entity.type
_entity.pdbx_description
1 polymer ?
#
loop_
_entity_poly.entity_id
_entity_poly.type
_entity_poly.pdbx_seq_one_letter_code
_entity_poly.pdbx_strand_id
1 'polypeptide(L)'
;MQTSDSKCKTQIEVFVNRLDSVESVLPYEYSYFDFCTVIDEPSPVENLGQVLFGERIRPSPYKASFNFFFFLFKFLKNVDCKLVCKKKYTSSDGKQQKFLKRLMKGMVLNYQQHWIIDNMPVTLCYLNSENKEFCSRGFPIGCYVTKRGQTKESCNIRDGKNDTFYVFNHLDFEISYHSGQGETWGTTFGEDGGRIVAAKVQVSSLKSETCERNSEPIMFQSTVAEVEIPFTYTVSFKRNNDIRWASRWDYILKSLPQTHIQWFSILNSLVIVLFLSGMVAMILLRTLYKDIARYNRIVDNINEEDAQEEFGWKLVHGDVFRSPNKGMLLSVLVGNGVQITIMSLITLIFACFGFLSPSSRGALMTCAIVCYVLLGTPAGYTSARFYKMFGGGNWKKNVLMTAIACPGVIFGIFFILNIVLWANGSSAAIPFTTFVALLALWFCVSTPLVFLGAYLGFKRHALQNPVRTNQIARQIPEQSFYTKPLPGIIMGGVLPFGCIFIQLFFILNSIWAHQYYYFFGFLLVVYIILILTCSETTILLCYFHLCAEDYNWWWRSFLTSSFTAVYFFLYSIYYFISKLEISDGTSTFLYFGYTLMLTFILFLFTGTIGFLACFWFIRKIYSVIKVD
;
A
#
# COMPACT_ATOMS: atom_id res chain seq x y z
N MET A 1 13.58 27.24 -45.83
CA MET A 1 12.40 26.36 -45.86
C MET A 1 12.56 25.37 -44.71
N GLN A 2 11.92 25.67 -43.57
CA GLN A 2 12.05 24.92 -42.31
C GLN A 2 11.44 23.52 -42.46
N THR A 3 12.25 22.49 -42.25
CA THR A 3 11.75 21.16 -41.88
C THR A 3 11.33 21.23 -40.41
N SER A 4 10.04 21.49 -40.18
CA SER A 4 9.41 21.35 -38.87
C SER A 4 9.61 19.91 -38.38
N ASP A 5 10.41 19.76 -37.34
CA ASP A 5 10.65 18.49 -36.68
C ASP A 5 9.29 17.95 -36.17
N SER A 6 8.89 16.78 -36.66
CA SER A 6 7.58 16.14 -36.46
C SER A 6 7.28 15.68 -35.02
N LYS A 7 8.05 16.15 -34.04
CA LYS A 7 8.03 15.70 -32.64
C LYS A 7 7.32 16.63 -31.66
N CYS A 8 7.02 17.88 -32.03
CA CYS A 8 6.33 18.81 -31.15
C CYS A 8 4.81 18.71 -31.30
N LYS A 9 4.15 18.04 -30.34
CA LYS A 9 2.70 18.00 -30.26
C LYS A 9 2.18 19.37 -29.77
N THR A 10 1.42 20.08 -30.60
CA THR A 10 0.74 21.33 -30.24
C THR A 10 -0.53 21.13 -29.41
N GLN A 11 -0.84 19.87 -29.14
CA GLN A 11 -2.13 19.38 -28.70
C GLN A 11 -1.95 18.68 -27.34
N ILE A 12 -2.67 19.14 -26.32
CA ILE A 12 -2.60 18.62 -24.95
C ILE A 12 -3.81 17.72 -24.68
N GLU A 13 -3.55 16.44 -24.40
CA GLU A 13 -4.57 15.46 -24.01
C GLU A 13 -5.00 15.69 -22.57
N VAL A 14 -6.32 15.71 -22.35
CA VAL A 14 -6.93 15.84 -21.03
C VAL A 14 -7.77 14.60 -20.76
N PHE A 15 -7.43 13.90 -19.69
CA PHE A 15 -8.11 12.68 -19.29
C PHE A 15 -8.85 12.87 -17.96
N VAL A 16 -9.97 12.16 -17.84
CA VAL A 16 -10.69 11.99 -16.58
C VAL A 16 -10.41 10.60 -16.01
N ASN A 17 -10.26 10.52 -14.70
CA ASN A 17 -10.13 9.26 -13.98
C ASN A 17 -11.40 9.00 -13.15
N ARG A 18 -11.39 7.93 -12.36
CA ARG A 18 -12.40 7.64 -11.35
C ARG A 18 -12.64 8.80 -10.39
N LEU A 19 -13.80 8.78 -9.76
CA LEU A 19 -14.14 9.61 -8.62
C LEU A 19 -14.04 8.79 -7.34
N ASP A 20 -13.44 9.36 -6.31
CA ASP A 20 -13.33 8.75 -4.98
C ASP A 20 -13.79 9.74 -3.89
N SER A 21 -13.89 9.25 -2.66
CA SER A 21 -14.37 10.00 -1.50
C SER A 21 -13.66 9.49 -0.25
N VAL A 22 -13.38 10.38 0.69
CA VAL A 22 -12.85 10.01 2.02
C VAL A 22 -13.92 9.33 2.89
N GLU A 23 -15.21 9.55 2.59
CA GLU A 23 -16.36 9.02 3.34
C GLU A 23 -16.87 7.69 2.78
N SER A 24 -16.39 7.27 1.62
CA SER A 24 -16.82 6.05 0.93
C SER A 24 -15.65 5.39 0.21
N VAL A 25 -15.43 4.11 0.53
CA VAL A 25 -14.37 3.28 -0.08
C VAL A 25 -14.69 2.90 -1.54
N LEU A 26 -15.93 3.12 -1.99
CA LEU A 26 -16.38 2.82 -3.35
C LEU A 26 -16.03 3.94 -4.33
N PRO A 27 -15.07 3.76 -5.25
CA PRO A 27 -14.90 4.69 -6.35
C PRO A 27 -15.91 4.40 -7.48
N TYR A 28 -16.24 5.44 -8.24
CA TYR A 28 -17.13 5.34 -9.40
C TYR A 28 -16.47 5.92 -10.65
N GLU A 29 -16.90 5.44 -11.82
CA GLU A 29 -16.45 6.00 -13.10
C GLU A 29 -17.10 7.38 -13.33
N TYR A 30 -16.44 8.20 -14.16
CA TYR A 30 -16.93 9.54 -14.51
C TYR A 30 -18.36 9.53 -15.10
N SER A 31 -18.71 8.51 -15.89
CA SER A 31 -20.04 8.36 -16.48
C SER A 31 -21.16 8.08 -15.46
N TYR A 32 -20.82 7.61 -14.25
CA TYR A 32 -21.81 7.18 -13.25
C TYR A 32 -22.71 8.32 -12.76
N PHE A 33 -22.17 9.55 -12.72
CA PHE A 33 -22.84 10.77 -12.26
C PHE A 33 -23.46 11.61 -13.39
N ASP A 34 -23.56 11.08 -14.60
CA ASP A 34 -24.13 11.74 -15.80
C ASP A 34 -23.41 13.05 -16.21
N PHE A 35 -22.10 13.12 -15.99
CA PHE A 35 -21.28 14.18 -16.56
C PHE A 35 -21.21 14.08 -18.10
N CYS A 36 -20.75 15.14 -18.75
CA CYS A 36 -20.54 15.16 -20.21
C CYS A 36 -19.54 14.04 -20.60
N THR A 37 -19.88 13.15 -21.53
CA THR A 37 -18.98 12.04 -21.94
C THR A 37 -18.85 11.99 -23.45
N VAL A 38 -17.78 11.37 -23.94
CA VAL A 38 -17.57 11.08 -25.37
C VAL A 38 -17.68 9.57 -25.53
N ILE A 39 -18.54 9.11 -26.44
CA ILE A 39 -18.97 7.70 -26.53
C ILE A 39 -18.03 6.87 -27.43
N ASP A 40 -17.32 7.48 -28.40
CA ASP A 40 -16.72 6.73 -29.52
C ASP A 40 -15.17 6.78 -29.61
N GLU A 41 -14.46 6.91 -28.49
CA GLU A 41 -12.98 7.04 -28.52
C GLU A 41 -12.19 5.97 -27.76
N PRO A 42 -11.03 5.54 -28.30
CA PRO A 42 -10.19 4.55 -27.65
C PRO A 42 -9.62 5.10 -26.35
N SER A 43 -9.83 4.35 -25.26
CA SER A 43 -9.23 4.65 -23.95
C SER A 43 -7.76 4.22 -23.93
N PRO A 44 -6.87 4.91 -23.20
CA PRO A 44 -5.49 4.50 -23.05
C PRO A 44 -5.39 3.11 -22.41
N VAL A 45 -4.36 2.34 -22.79
CA VAL A 45 -4.14 0.99 -22.27
C VAL A 45 -3.72 1.06 -20.80
N GLU A 46 -4.47 0.39 -19.94
CA GLU A 46 -4.20 0.30 -18.49
C GLU A 46 -3.29 -0.90 -18.20
N ASN A 47 -2.28 -0.70 -17.35
CA ASN A 47 -1.48 -1.83 -16.84
C ASN A 47 -2.23 -2.59 -15.73
N LEU A 48 -1.75 -3.80 -15.40
CA LEU A 48 -2.40 -4.67 -14.40
C LEU A 48 -2.60 -3.96 -13.06
N GLY A 49 -1.61 -3.22 -12.58
CA GLY A 49 -1.69 -2.49 -11.31
C GLY A 49 -2.72 -1.36 -11.34
N GLN A 50 -2.86 -0.64 -12.45
CA GLN A 50 -3.92 0.37 -12.63
C GLN A 50 -5.30 -0.27 -12.56
N VAL A 51 -5.49 -1.41 -13.25
CA VAL A 51 -6.75 -2.14 -13.22
C VAL A 51 -7.10 -2.63 -11.82
N LEU A 52 -6.12 -3.15 -11.08
CA LEU A 52 -6.29 -3.65 -9.70
C LEU A 52 -6.57 -2.54 -8.70
N PHE A 53 -5.96 -1.37 -8.88
CA PHE A 53 -6.32 -0.21 -8.08
C PHE A 53 -7.66 0.37 -8.47
N GLY A 54 -8.25 -0.01 -9.61
CA GLY A 54 -9.54 0.52 -10.07
C GLY A 54 -9.44 1.88 -10.75
N GLU A 55 -8.26 2.22 -11.30
CA GLU A 55 -8.12 3.36 -12.20
C GLU A 55 -8.87 3.07 -13.50
N ARG A 56 -9.62 4.08 -13.97
CA ARG A 56 -10.41 4.02 -15.21
C ARG A 56 -10.22 5.32 -15.94
N ILE A 57 -9.27 5.34 -16.87
CA ILE A 57 -8.87 6.58 -17.57
C ILE A 57 -9.68 6.69 -18.85
N ARG A 58 -10.47 7.76 -18.95
CA ARG A 58 -11.30 8.05 -20.13
C ARG A 58 -10.92 9.40 -20.73
N PRO A 59 -11.08 9.57 -22.05
CA PRO A 59 -10.91 10.87 -22.68
C PRO A 59 -11.94 11.86 -22.13
N SER A 60 -11.52 13.10 -21.87
CA SER A 60 -12.43 14.14 -21.39
C SER A 60 -13.27 14.72 -22.55
N PRO A 61 -14.50 15.20 -22.29
CA PRO A 61 -15.37 15.81 -23.29
C PRO A 61 -14.98 17.26 -23.67
N TYR A 62 -13.96 17.83 -23.03
CA TYR A 62 -13.63 19.26 -23.11
C TYR A 62 -12.83 19.55 -24.40
N LYS A 63 -13.54 19.84 -25.50
CA LYS A 63 -12.96 20.08 -26.84
C LYS A 63 -12.66 21.56 -27.10
N ALA A 64 -11.48 21.92 -27.61
CA ALA A 64 -11.31 23.16 -28.38
C ALA A 64 -12.00 23.02 -29.77
N SER A 65 -12.42 24.09 -30.46
CA SER A 65 -13.14 23.98 -31.77
C SER A 65 -12.23 24.30 -32.95
N PHE A 66 -12.22 23.44 -34.01
CA PHE A 66 -12.52 23.71 -35.44
C PHE A 66 -12.12 22.55 -36.40
N ASN A 67 -13.07 21.65 -36.74
CA ASN A 67 -13.03 20.59 -37.77
C ASN A 67 -12.17 19.32 -37.60
N PHE A 68 -12.89 18.22 -37.36
CA PHE A 68 -12.60 16.82 -37.74
C PHE A 68 -11.59 15.96 -36.96
N PHE A 69 -10.72 16.48 -36.10
CA PHE A 69 -9.98 15.66 -35.12
C PHE A 69 -9.66 16.51 -33.87
N PHE A 70 -10.53 16.50 -32.85
CA PHE A 70 -10.55 17.53 -31.79
C PHE A 70 -10.74 16.98 -30.37
N PHE A 71 -9.63 16.75 -29.66
CA PHE A 71 -9.62 16.27 -28.25
C PHE A 71 -8.54 16.92 -27.38
N LEU A 72 -8.12 18.13 -27.74
CA LEU A 72 -6.81 18.64 -27.31
C LEU A 72 -6.91 20.14 -26.99
N PHE A 73 -6.41 20.57 -25.83
CA PHE A 73 -6.13 21.99 -25.62
C PHE A 73 -5.01 22.38 -26.60
N LYS A 74 -5.19 23.49 -27.32
CA LYS A 74 -4.11 24.02 -28.15
C LYS A 74 -3.14 24.75 -27.23
N PHE A 75 -1.89 24.31 -27.21
CA PHE A 75 -0.84 24.95 -26.42
C PHE A 75 -0.80 26.45 -26.74
N LEU A 76 -0.66 27.30 -25.70
CA LEU A 76 -0.65 28.77 -25.77
C LEU A 76 -1.96 29.45 -26.22
N LYS A 77 -3.02 28.70 -26.51
CA LYS A 77 -4.32 29.30 -26.87
C LYS A 77 -5.24 29.36 -25.66
N ASN A 78 -5.39 30.56 -25.09
CA ASN A 78 -6.38 30.80 -24.05
C ASN A 78 -7.80 30.61 -24.61
N VAL A 79 -8.68 30.02 -23.81
CA VAL A 79 -10.08 29.79 -24.15
C VAL A 79 -10.90 30.35 -23.01
N ASP A 80 -11.68 31.39 -23.27
CA ASP A 80 -12.56 31.99 -22.28
C ASP A 80 -13.98 31.41 -22.42
N CYS A 81 -14.51 30.87 -21.32
CA CYS A 81 -15.89 30.41 -21.17
C CYS A 81 -16.46 29.65 -22.38
N LYS A 82 -16.07 28.39 -22.54
CA LYS A 82 -16.64 27.53 -23.57
C LYS A 82 -17.64 26.53 -22.98
N LEU A 83 -18.83 26.48 -23.56
CA LEU A 83 -19.86 25.48 -23.25
C LEU A 83 -19.46 24.10 -23.80
N VAL A 84 -19.57 23.07 -22.95
CA VAL A 84 -19.28 21.67 -23.30
C VAL A 84 -20.56 20.90 -23.58
N CYS A 85 -21.46 20.83 -22.59
CA CYS A 85 -22.77 20.21 -22.74
C CYS A 85 -23.76 20.78 -21.72
N LYS A 86 -25.06 20.57 -21.97
CA LYS A 86 -26.14 20.89 -21.04
C LYS A 86 -26.81 19.61 -20.58
N LYS A 87 -27.07 19.50 -19.28
CA LYS A 87 -27.78 18.38 -18.68
C LYS A 87 -29.08 18.89 -18.07
N LYS A 88 -30.20 18.45 -18.62
CA LYS A 88 -31.54 18.77 -18.11
C LYS A 88 -32.08 17.56 -17.34
N TYR A 89 -32.54 17.81 -16.12
CA TYR A 89 -33.17 16.83 -15.25
C TYR A 89 -34.61 17.24 -14.98
N THR A 90 -35.57 16.46 -15.46
CA THR A 90 -37.00 16.67 -15.22
C THR A 90 -37.57 15.57 -14.34
N SER A 91 -38.55 15.92 -13.48
CA SER A 91 -39.20 14.98 -12.56
C SER A 91 -40.07 13.91 -13.24
N SER A 92 -40.43 14.09 -14.52
CA SER A 92 -41.23 13.14 -15.31
C SER A 92 -40.43 11.92 -15.77
N ASP A 93 -39.11 12.03 -15.93
CA ASP A 93 -38.24 10.92 -16.34
C ASP A 93 -37.57 10.28 -15.11
N GLY A 94 -38.03 9.07 -14.77
CA GLY A 94 -37.51 8.29 -13.65
C GLY A 94 -36.01 7.94 -13.77
N LYS A 95 -35.41 7.95 -14.97
CA LYS A 95 -33.96 7.76 -15.13
C LYS A 95 -33.18 9.03 -14.76
N GLN A 96 -33.61 10.18 -15.27
CA GLN A 96 -32.99 11.49 -14.95
C GLN A 96 -33.08 11.80 -13.45
N GLN A 97 -34.22 11.51 -12.83
CA GLN A 97 -34.38 11.69 -11.39
C GLN A 97 -33.43 10.80 -10.58
N LYS A 98 -33.16 9.56 -11.03
CA LYS A 98 -32.15 8.69 -10.40
C LYS A 98 -30.74 9.24 -10.53
N PHE A 99 -30.41 9.90 -11.65
CA PHE A 99 -29.10 10.56 -11.82
C PHE A 99 -28.96 11.78 -10.91
N LEU A 100 -29.98 12.62 -10.85
CA LEU A 100 -29.98 13.78 -9.94
C LEU A 100 -29.81 13.35 -8.47
N LYS A 101 -30.54 12.31 -8.03
CA LYS A 101 -30.36 11.74 -6.68
C LYS A 101 -28.95 11.19 -6.46
N ARG A 102 -28.33 10.57 -7.47
CA ARG A 102 -26.94 10.10 -7.40
C ARG A 102 -25.96 11.26 -7.29
N LEU A 103 -26.14 12.31 -8.08
CA LEU A 103 -25.33 13.53 -8.03
C LEU A 103 -25.40 14.20 -6.65
N MET A 104 -26.62 14.31 -6.09
CA MET A 104 -26.83 14.82 -4.73
C MET A 104 -26.13 13.96 -3.68
N LYS A 105 -26.29 12.63 -3.74
CA LYS A 105 -25.56 11.71 -2.86
C LYS A 105 -24.04 11.88 -3.00
N GLY A 106 -23.56 12.08 -4.23
CA GLY A 106 -22.15 12.34 -4.53
C GLY A 106 -21.63 13.61 -3.86
N MET A 107 -22.41 14.70 -3.85
CA MET A 107 -22.07 15.95 -3.17
C MET A 107 -22.08 15.81 -1.65
N VAL A 108 -23.05 15.10 -1.07
CA VAL A 108 -23.09 14.82 0.37
C VAL A 108 -21.83 14.08 0.81
N LEU A 109 -21.48 13.02 0.08
CA LEU A 109 -20.30 12.20 0.34
C LEU A 109 -18.98 12.83 -0.13
N ASN A 110 -18.98 14.08 -0.59
CA ASN A 110 -17.79 14.81 -1.06
C ASN A 110 -16.93 14.02 -2.08
N TYR A 111 -17.57 13.42 -3.08
CA TYR A 111 -16.82 12.78 -4.17
C TYR A 111 -15.98 13.81 -4.92
N GLN A 112 -14.73 13.45 -5.18
CA GLN A 112 -13.76 14.28 -5.87
C GLN A 112 -13.50 13.75 -7.28
N GLN A 113 -13.32 14.66 -8.22
CA GLN A 113 -12.94 14.39 -9.59
C GLN A 113 -11.42 14.45 -9.73
N HIS A 114 -10.84 13.41 -10.32
CA HIS A 114 -9.41 13.34 -10.62
C HIS A 114 -9.18 13.49 -12.11
N TRP A 115 -8.47 14.54 -12.50
CA TRP A 115 -8.18 14.86 -13.88
C TRP A 115 -6.68 14.83 -14.14
N ILE A 116 -6.30 14.53 -15.38
CA ILE A 116 -4.91 14.27 -15.74
C ILE A 116 -4.56 15.02 -17.01
N ILE A 117 -3.49 15.82 -16.94
CA ILE A 117 -2.92 16.62 -18.04
C ILE A 117 -1.43 16.35 -18.09
N ASP A 118 -0.90 15.94 -19.23
CA ASP A 118 0.54 15.61 -19.42
C ASP A 118 1.09 14.62 -18.36
N ASN A 119 0.27 13.60 -18.03
CA ASN A 119 0.53 12.61 -16.98
C ASN A 119 0.68 13.19 -15.56
N MET A 120 0.28 14.45 -15.33
CA MET A 120 0.22 15.09 -14.00
C MET A 120 -1.24 15.22 -13.53
N PRO A 121 -1.51 15.07 -12.23
CA PRO A 121 -2.83 15.34 -11.68
C PRO A 121 -3.12 16.84 -11.67
N VAL A 122 -4.35 17.20 -12.01
CA VAL A 122 -4.84 18.58 -11.88
C VAL A 122 -5.18 18.86 -10.42
N THR A 123 -4.59 19.90 -9.83
CA THR A 123 -4.77 20.19 -8.39
C THR A 123 -5.69 21.39 -8.14
N LEU A 124 -6.51 21.30 -7.09
CA LEU A 124 -7.28 22.40 -6.53
C LEU A 124 -6.56 22.95 -5.29
N CYS A 125 -6.14 24.21 -5.33
CA CYS A 125 -5.49 24.87 -4.20
C CYS A 125 -6.44 25.88 -3.54
N TYR A 126 -6.55 25.84 -2.22
CA TYR A 126 -7.31 26.79 -1.42
C TYR A 126 -6.55 27.16 -0.15
N LEU A 127 -6.90 28.30 0.44
CA LEU A 127 -6.32 28.73 1.72
C LEU A 127 -7.09 28.07 2.86
N ASN A 128 -6.37 27.37 3.75
CA ASN A 128 -6.96 26.82 4.97
C ASN A 128 -7.24 27.93 6.00
N SER A 129 -7.99 27.65 7.07
CA SER A 129 -8.30 28.59 8.16
C SER A 129 -7.06 29.20 8.83
N GLU A 130 -5.89 28.58 8.69
CA GLU A 130 -4.58 29.11 9.12
C GLU A 130 -3.85 29.97 8.05
N ASN A 131 -4.53 30.39 6.98
CA ASN A 131 -3.93 31.09 5.82
C ASN A 131 -2.78 30.34 5.11
N LYS A 132 -2.69 29.02 5.29
CA LYS A 132 -1.73 28.18 4.55
C LYS A 132 -2.38 27.66 3.27
N GLU A 133 -1.68 27.75 2.14
CA GLU A 133 -2.13 27.17 0.86
C GLU A 133 -2.10 25.64 0.95
N PHE A 134 -3.27 25.01 0.81
CA PHE A 134 -3.43 23.57 0.74
C PHE A 134 -3.89 23.19 -0.67
N CYS A 135 -3.16 22.30 -1.32
CA CYS A 135 -3.49 21.79 -2.65
C CYS A 135 -3.94 20.33 -2.57
N SER A 136 -5.18 20.08 -2.99
CA SER A 136 -5.76 18.76 -3.21
C SER A 136 -5.57 18.30 -4.66
N ARG A 137 -5.52 16.99 -4.89
CA ARG A 137 -5.31 16.36 -6.21
C ARG A 137 -6.58 16.13 -7.02
N GLY A 138 -7.71 16.30 -6.35
CA GLY A 138 -9.02 16.29 -6.96
C GLY A 138 -9.83 17.48 -6.46
N PHE A 139 -10.87 17.79 -7.20
CA PHE A 139 -11.83 18.83 -6.84
C PHE A 139 -13.21 18.23 -6.62
N PRO A 140 -14.03 18.75 -5.69
CA PRO A 140 -15.34 18.17 -5.42
C PRO A 140 -16.25 18.23 -6.66
N ILE A 141 -17.23 17.33 -6.75
CA ILE A 141 -18.33 17.45 -7.72
C ILE A 141 -19.14 18.74 -7.47
N GLY A 142 -19.25 19.13 -6.21
CA GLY A 142 -20.05 20.26 -5.78
C GLY A 142 -19.99 20.39 -4.27
N CYS A 143 -20.89 21.21 -3.74
CA CYS A 143 -21.01 21.47 -2.33
C CYS A 143 -22.46 21.33 -1.87
N TYR A 144 -22.60 20.82 -0.65
CA TYR A 144 -23.86 20.78 0.07
C TYR A 144 -23.76 21.65 1.33
N VAL A 145 -24.63 22.65 1.43
CA VAL A 145 -24.77 23.48 2.64
C VAL A 145 -25.79 22.83 3.54
N THR A 146 -25.35 22.34 4.70
CA THR A 146 -26.23 21.64 5.64
C THR A 146 -27.33 22.56 6.18
N LYS A 147 -28.40 21.98 6.75
CA LYS A 147 -29.46 22.73 7.43
C LYS A 147 -28.96 23.67 8.55
N ARG A 148 -27.79 23.37 9.11
CA ARG A 148 -27.13 24.16 10.17
C ARG A 148 -26.20 25.25 9.60
N GLY A 149 -26.15 25.43 8.28
CA GLY A 149 -25.28 26.41 7.62
C GLY A 149 -23.80 26.02 7.57
N GLN A 150 -23.44 24.80 7.98
CA GLN A 150 -22.05 24.33 7.90
C GLN A 150 -21.74 23.81 6.49
N THR A 151 -20.60 24.25 5.97
CA THR A 151 -19.99 23.80 4.71
C THR A 151 -18.70 23.04 4.98
N LYS A 152 -18.31 22.16 4.05
CA LYS A 152 -16.99 21.51 4.07
C LYS A 152 -15.91 22.51 3.63
N GLU A 153 -14.67 22.34 4.10
CA GLU A 153 -13.56 23.30 3.87
C GLU A 153 -13.30 23.62 2.38
N SER A 154 -13.52 22.67 1.47
CA SER A 154 -13.35 22.85 0.02
C SER A 154 -14.49 23.65 -0.66
N CYS A 155 -15.52 24.02 0.09
CA CYS A 155 -16.70 24.72 -0.41
C CYS A 155 -16.64 26.21 -0.10
N ASN A 156 -16.20 26.98 -1.10
CA ASN A 156 -16.11 28.43 -1.02
C ASN A 156 -17.21 29.06 -1.89
N ILE A 157 -18.45 29.05 -1.38
CA ILE A 157 -19.62 29.59 -2.09
C ILE A 157 -19.99 30.93 -1.49
N ARG A 158 -20.13 31.95 -2.35
CA ARG A 158 -20.61 33.28 -1.96
C ARG A 158 -22.11 33.18 -1.65
N ASP A 159 -22.51 33.62 -0.46
CA ASP A 159 -23.90 33.68 0.01
C ASP A 159 -24.68 32.35 -0.04
N GLY A 160 -24.08 31.28 0.48
CA GLY A 160 -24.69 29.96 0.54
C GLY A 160 -25.96 29.91 1.40
N LYS A 161 -27.10 29.53 0.80
CA LYS A 161 -28.37 29.30 1.51
C LYS A 161 -28.40 27.93 2.23
N ASN A 162 -29.09 27.85 3.35
CA ASN A 162 -29.21 26.59 4.11
C ASN A 162 -30.02 25.53 3.33
N ASP A 163 -29.63 24.26 3.48
CA ASP A 163 -30.29 23.09 2.87
C ASP A 163 -30.32 23.12 1.34
N THR A 164 -29.21 23.54 0.72
CA THR A 164 -29.11 23.69 -0.74
C THR A 164 -27.85 23.03 -1.30
N PHE A 165 -27.99 22.51 -2.52
CA PHE A 165 -26.93 21.87 -3.28
C PHE A 165 -26.42 22.80 -4.36
N TYR A 166 -25.10 22.84 -4.54
CA TYR A 166 -24.40 23.63 -5.54
C TYR A 166 -23.47 22.72 -6.32
N VAL A 167 -23.68 22.60 -7.63
CA VAL A 167 -22.82 21.79 -8.49
C VAL A 167 -21.70 22.68 -9.04
N PHE A 168 -20.47 22.18 -9.02
CA PHE A 168 -19.35 22.86 -9.68
C PHE A 168 -19.37 22.49 -11.16
N ASN A 169 -19.95 23.37 -11.95
CA ASN A 169 -20.16 23.19 -13.38
C ASN A 169 -19.20 24.01 -14.25
N HIS A 170 -18.51 25.00 -13.66
CA HIS A 170 -17.46 25.75 -14.34
C HIS A 170 -16.08 25.37 -13.81
N LEU A 171 -15.18 25.02 -14.74
CA LEU A 171 -13.79 24.67 -14.45
C LEU A 171 -12.86 25.68 -15.11
N ASP A 172 -12.09 26.39 -14.30
CA ASP A 172 -11.07 27.33 -14.77
C ASP A 172 -9.67 26.72 -14.59
N PHE A 173 -9.04 26.35 -15.70
CA PHE A 173 -7.73 25.72 -15.73
C PHE A 173 -6.63 26.77 -15.87
N GLU A 174 -5.67 26.76 -14.93
CA GLU A 174 -4.42 27.50 -15.02
C GLU A 174 -3.28 26.51 -15.31
N ILE A 175 -2.80 26.51 -16.55
CA ILE A 175 -1.71 25.64 -17.00
C ILE A 175 -0.41 26.46 -17.02
N SER A 176 0.52 26.11 -16.14
CA SER A 176 1.83 26.73 -16.11
C SER A 176 2.83 25.96 -16.99
N TYR A 177 3.60 26.68 -17.80
CA TYR A 177 4.63 26.09 -18.68
C TYR A 177 5.99 26.79 -18.55
N HIS A 178 7.04 26.02 -18.77
CA HIS A 178 8.42 26.49 -18.85
C HIS A 178 8.82 26.63 -20.32
N SER A 179 9.27 27.81 -20.74
CA SER A 179 9.60 28.09 -22.15
C SER A 179 10.90 27.44 -22.61
N GLY A 180 11.73 26.98 -21.67
CA GLY A 180 13.05 26.38 -21.95
C GLY A 180 14.20 27.38 -21.84
N GLN A 181 13.91 28.64 -21.53
CA GLN A 181 14.94 29.66 -21.32
C GLN A 181 15.86 29.26 -20.17
N GLY A 182 17.18 29.17 -20.45
CA GLY A 182 18.19 28.76 -19.46
C GLY A 182 18.41 27.25 -19.32
N GLU A 183 17.70 26.42 -20.08
CA GLU A 183 17.79 24.96 -20.03
C GLU A 183 18.33 24.38 -21.35
N THR A 184 19.14 23.32 -21.29
CA THR A 184 19.78 22.73 -22.48
C THR A 184 18.78 22.18 -23.49
N TRP A 185 17.67 21.61 -22.99
CA TRP A 185 16.56 21.11 -23.81
C TRP A 185 15.68 22.22 -24.40
N GLY A 186 15.81 23.46 -23.93
CA GLY A 186 15.05 24.61 -24.42
C GLY A 186 15.50 25.11 -25.79
N THR A 187 16.75 24.84 -26.17
CA THR A 187 17.35 25.24 -27.46
C THR A 187 16.64 24.65 -28.68
N THR A 188 15.91 23.55 -28.50
CA THR A 188 15.16 22.86 -29.55
C THR A 188 13.75 23.40 -29.75
N PHE A 189 13.27 24.26 -28.84
CA PHE A 189 11.94 24.86 -28.87
C PHE A 189 12.04 26.30 -29.41
N GLY A 190 11.15 26.67 -30.34
CA GLY A 190 11.00 28.06 -30.77
C GLY A 190 10.35 28.94 -29.69
N GLU A 191 10.09 30.22 -30.00
CA GLU A 191 9.46 31.17 -29.06
C GLU A 191 8.08 30.71 -28.54
N ASP A 192 7.38 29.88 -29.32
CA ASP A 192 6.06 29.31 -29.01
C ASP A 192 6.12 27.88 -28.45
N GLY A 193 7.29 27.43 -27.98
CA GLY A 193 7.49 26.11 -27.40
C GLY A 193 7.65 26.13 -25.89
N GLY A 194 7.29 25.01 -25.24
CA GLY A 194 7.51 24.86 -23.81
C GLY A 194 7.01 23.51 -23.27
N ARG A 195 7.35 23.23 -22.01
CA ARG A 195 6.91 22.03 -21.30
C ARG A 195 6.01 22.39 -20.13
N ILE A 196 4.97 21.60 -19.88
CA ILE A 196 3.97 21.88 -18.84
C ILE A 196 4.52 21.51 -17.45
N VAL A 197 4.64 22.51 -16.57
CA VAL A 197 5.22 22.33 -15.23
C VAL A 197 4.18 22.22 -14.12
N ALA A 198 2.97 22.75 -14.32
CA ALA A 198 1.88 22.60 -13.36
C ALA A 198 0.51 22.74 -14.02
N ALA A 199 -0.49 22.05 -13.46
CA ALA A 199 -1.89 22.20 -13.84
C ALA A 199 -2.73 22.43 -12.57
N LYS A 200 -3.26 23.64 -12.43
CA LYS A 200 -4.18 24.02 -11.35
C LYS A 200 -5.59 24.21 -11.90
N VAL A 201 -6.60 23.95 -11.09
CA VAL A 201 -8.00 24.22 -11.42
C VAL A 201 -8.66 25.02 -10.30
N GLN A 202 -9.44 26.03 -10.69
CA GLN A 202 -10.42 26.67 -9.83
C GLN A 202 -11.81 26.22 -10.25
N VAL A 203 -12.65 25.95 -9.25
CA VAL A 203 -14.01 25.45 -9.48
C VAL A 203 -15.02 26.49 -9.03
N SER A 204 -16.06 26.69 -9.84
CA SER A 204 -17.16 27.57 -9.50
C SER A 204 -18.50 27.01 -9.95
N SER A 205 -19.55 27.47 -9.28
CA SER A 205 -20.94 27.18 -9.62
C SER A 205 -21.52 28.41 -10.31
N LEU A 206 -21.96 28.28 -11.56
CA LEU A 206 -22.48 29.37 -12.38
C LEU A 206 -23.81 28.97 -13.03
N LYS A 207 -24.83 29.81 -12.90
CA LYS A 207 -26.12 29.59 -13.60
C LYS A 207 -26.08 30.01 -15.07
N SER A 208 -25.21 30.94 -15.44
CA SER A 208 -25.11 31.48 -16.79
C SER A 208 -24.20 30.65 -17.70
N GLU A 209 -24.55 30.63 -18.99
CA GLU A 209 -23.76 29.99 -20.06
C GLU A 209 -22.56 30.84 -20.50
N THR A 210 -22.60 32.15 -20.24
CA THR A 210 -21.58 33.13 -20.67
C THR A 210 -20.50 33.39 -19.61
N CYS A 211 -20.49 32.62 -18.52
CA CYS A 211 -19.54 32.70 -17.39
C CYS A 211 -19.29 34.13 -16.89
N GLU A 212 -20.36 34.92 -16.76
CA GLU A 212 -20.27 36.26 -16.18
C GLU A 212 -19.76 36.19 -14.73
N ARG A 213 -18.77 37.02 -14.39
CA ARG A 213 -18.09 37.03 -13.07
C ARG A 213 -19.01 37.27 -11.87
N ASN A 214 -20.21 37.82 -12.10
CA ASN A 214 -21.22 38.10 -11.07
C ASN A 214 -22.47 37.22 -11.21
N SER A 215 -22.41 36.14 -11.99
CA SER A 215 -23.57 35.25 -12.13
C SER A 215 -23.87 34.53 -10.82
N GLU A 216 -25.17 34.42 -10.51
CA GLU A 216 -25.62 33.66 -9.35
C GLU A 216 -25.21 32.17 -9.49
N PRO A 217 -24.85 31.51 -8.38
CA PRO A 217 -24.51 30.11 -8.42
C PRO A 217 -25.73 29.25 -8.72
N ILE A 218 -25.53 28.14 -9.44
CA ILE A 218 -26.59 27.17 -9.65
C ILE A 218 -26.89 26.46 -8.34
N MET A 219 -28.12 26.62 -7.85
CA MET A 219 -28.58 26.07 -6.60
C MET A 219 -29.87 25.29 -6.78
N PHE A 220 -29.97 24.14 -6.12
CA PHE A 220 -31.21 23.35 -6.10
C PHE A 220 -31.41 22.67 -4.74
N GLN A 221 -32.67 22.50 -4.35
CA GLN A 221 -33.07 21.80 -3.14
C GLN A 221 -33.40 20.33 -3.45
N SER A 222 -33.74 19.56 -2.42
CA SER A 222 -34.04 18.13 -2.58
C SER A 222 -35.32 17.82 -3.36
N THR A 223 -36.22 18.80 -3.51
CA THR A 223 -37.57 18.66 -4.10
C THR A 223 -37.75 19.44 -5.40
N VAL A 224 -36.71 19.60 -6.22
CA VAL A 224 -36.82 20.41 -7.44
C VAL A 224 -37.48 19.66 -8.60
N ALA A 225 -38.45 20.32 -9.24
CA ALA A 225 -39.21 19.78 -10.37
C ALA A 225 -38.37 19.66 -11.67
N GLU A 226 -37.58 20.69 -11.99
CA GLU A 226 -36.67 20.72 -13.14
C GLU A 226 -35.37 21.47 -12.81
N VAL A 227 -34.22 20.93 -13.21
CA VAL A 227 -32.90 21.59 -13.10
C VAL A 227 -32.15 21.42 -14.41
N GLU A 228 -31.58 22.51 -14.93
CA GLU A 228 -30.68 22.49 -16.08
C GLU A 228 -29.28 22.95 -15.67
N ILE A 229 -28.27 22.12 -15.93
CA ILE A 229 -26.88 22.35 -15.54
C ILE A 229 -26.03 22.51 -16.81
N PRO A 230 -25.56 23.73 -17.15
CA PRO A 230 -24.61 23.95 -18.23
C PRO A 230 -23.19 23.69 -17.73
N PHE A 231 -22.43 22.81 -18.37
CA PHE A 231 -21.00 22.60 -18.04
C PHE A 231 -20.13 23.47 -18.96
N THR A 232 -19.27 24.31 -18.36
CA THR A 232 -18.40 25.25 -19.06
C THR A 232 -16.97 25.16 -18.57
N TYR A 233 -16.02 25.66 -19.36
CA TYR A 233 -14.62 25.74 -18.94
C TYR A 233 -13.87 26.95 -19.50
N THR A 234 -12.81 27.32 -18.79
CA THR A 234 -11.85 28.34 -19.18
C THR A 234 -10.44 27.74 -19.11
N VAL A 235 -9.54 28.14 -20.01
CA VAL A 235 -8.13 27.71 -20.00
C VAL A 235 -7.24 28.94 -20.14
N SER A 236 -6.34 29.10 -19.17
CA SER A 236 -5.31 30.12 -19.17
C SER A 236 -3.92 29.49 -19.12
N PHE A 237 -3.02 29.98 -19.98
CA PHE A 237 -1.61 29.58 -19.97
C PHE A 237 -0.74 30.64 -19.29
N LYS A 238 0.06 30.23 -18.31
CA LYS A 238 0.97 31.09 -17.57
C LYS A 238 2.42 30.64 -17.76
N ARG A 239 3.29 31.55 -18.18
CA ARG A 239 4.73 31.26 -18.29
C ARG A 239 5.36 31.31 -16.90
N ASN A 240 6.07 30.26 -16.51
CA ASN A 240 6.86 30.22 -15.27
C ASN A 240 8.17 29.45 -15.51
N ASN A 241 9.28 30.20 -15.53
CA ASN A 241 10.62 29.66 -15.76
C ASN A 241 11.41 29.40 -14.45
N ASP A 242 10.83 29.66 -13.28
CA ASP A 242 11.49 29.42 -12.00
C ASP A 242 11.46 27.92 -11.62
N ILE A 243 10.47 27.19 -12.13
CA ILE A 243 10.27 25.77 -11.85
C ILE A 243 11.03 24.96 -12.89
N ARG A 244 12.08 24.27 -12.46
CA ARG A 244 12.78 23.31 -13.32
C ARG A 244 11.85 22.17 -13.72
N TRP A 245 11.99 21.70 -14.96
CA TRP A 245 11.21 20.56 -15.45
C TRP A 245 11.34 19.31 -14.57
N ALA A 246 12.54 19.05 -14.04
CA ALA A 246 12.81 17.91 -13.16
C ALA A 246 12.02 17.97 -11.83
N SER A 247 11.74 19.17 -11.32
CA SER A 247 11.02 19.42 -10.07
C SER A 247 9.52 19.68 -10.27
N ARG A 248 8.96 19.38 -11.46
CA ARG A 248 7.56 19.68 -11.78
C ARG A 248 6.53 18.98 -10.87
N TRP A 249 6.93 17.94 -10.15
CA TRP A 249 6.04 17.25 -9.20
C TRP A 249 6.03 17.90 -7.81
N ASP A 250 6.95 18.82 -7.52
CA ASP A 250 7.14 19.38 -6.17
C ASP A 250 5.96 20.23 -5.71
N TYR A 251 5.23 20.89 -6.62
CA TYR A 251 4.07 21.70 -6.25
C TYR A 251 2.93 20.87 -5.65
N ILE A 252 2.84 19.58 -6.01
CA ILE A 252 1.86 18.63 -5.47
C ILE A 252 2.30 18.15 -4.07
N LEU A 253 3.60 18.18 -3.78
CA LEU A 253 4.18 17.69 -2.54
C LEU A 253 4.21 18.76 -1.43
N LYS A 254 4.01 20.05 -1.76
CA LYS A 254 4.01 21.16 -0.79
C LYS A 254 2.96 21.04 0.31
N SER A 255 1.85 20.34 0.06
CA SER A 255 0.75 20.15 1.02
C SER A 255 0.90 18.90 1.91
N LEU A 256 1.99 18.13 1.78
CA LEU A 256 2.25 16.96 2.64
C LEU A 256 2.74 17.39 4.04
N PRO A 257 2.40 16.61 5.09
CA PRO A 257 2.87 16.89 6.44
C PRO A 257 4.40 16.89 6.51
N GLN A 258 4.93 17.80 7.34
CA GLN A 258 6.37 18.09 7.48
C GLN A 258 7.19 16.80 7.75
N THR A 259 8.30 16.64 7.03
CA THR A 259 9.24 15.49 7.13
C THR A 259 9.81 15.26 8.53
N HIS A 260 9.75 16.28 9.40
CA HIS A 260 10.19 16.21 10.79
C HIS A 260 9.57 15.06 11.59
N ILE A 261 8.29 14.76 11.36
CA ILE A 261 7.60 13.68 12.09
C ILE A 261 8.16 12.30 11.71
N GLN A 262 8.53 12.12 10.44
CA GLN A 262 9.09 10.86 9.94
C GLN A 262 10.49 10.61 10.50
N TRP A 263 11.34 11.64 10.51
CA TRP A 263 12.68 11.55 11.11
C TRP A 263 12.63 11.25 12.61
N PHE A 264 11.70 11.88 13.34
CA PHE A 264 11.50 11.58 14.76
C PHE A 264 11.12 10.12 15.01
N SER A 265 10.23 9.56 14.18
CA SER A 265 9.85 8.14 14.26
C SER A 265 11.04 7.21 14.04
N ILE A 266 11.92 7.53 13.09
CA ILE A 266 13.09 6.68 12.78
C ILE A 266 14.08 6.71 13.94
N LEU A 267 14.35 7.88 14.52
CA LEU A 267 15.26 8.01 15.66
C LEU A 267 14.75 7.18 16.84
N ASN A 268 13.46 7.28 17.19
CA ASN A 268 12.88 6.48 18.26
C ASN A 268 13.01 4.97 17.98
N SER A 269 12.74 4.55 16.75
CA SER A 269 12.82 3.13 16.37
C SER A 269 14.27 2.61 16.38
N LEU A 270 15.25 3.44 16.02
CA LEU A 270 16.67 3.10 16.11
C LEU A 270 17.13 2.91 17.56
N VAL A 271 16.63 3.71 18.50
CA VAL A 271 16.92 3.53 19.93
C VAL A 271 16.43 2.17 20.43
N ILE A 272 15.23 1.75 20.03
CA ILE A 272 14.67 0.44 20.40
C ILE A 272 15.54 -0.70 19.84
N VAL A 273 15.93 -0.62 18.57
CA VAL A 273 16.84 -1.60 17.94
C VAL A 273 18.15 -1.67 18.70
N LEU A 274 18.83 -0.54 18.94
CA LEU A 274 20.13 -0.52 19.62
C LEU A 274 20.06 -1.14 21.02
N PHE A 275 18.98 -0.88 21.76
CA PHE A 275 18.73 -1.49 23.05
C PHE A 275 18.58 -3.02 22.94
N LEU A 276 17.78 -3.51 22.00
CA LEU A 276 17.57 -4.93 21.76
C LEU A 276 18.85 -5.63 21.27
N SER A 277 19.56 -5.04 20.31
CA SER A 277 20.88 -5.49 19.86
C SER A 277 21.85 -5.61 21.04
N GLY A 278 21.86 -4.62 21.95
CA GLY A 278 22.67 -4.64 23.17
C GLY A 278 22.32 -5.80 24.10
N MET A 279 21.03 -6.10 24.31
CA MET A 279 20.58 -7.25 25.10
C MET A 279 20.98 -8.59 24.48
N VAL A 280 20.76 -8.75 23.16
CA VAL A 280 21.14 -9.98 22.44
C VAL A 280 22.66 -10.15 22.44
N ALA A 281 23.43 -9.08 22.24
CA ALA A 281 24.88 -9.10 22.33
C ALA A 281 25.36 -9.48 23.74
N MET A 282 24.72 -8.95 24.81
CA MET A 282 25.03 -9.35 26.19
C MET A 282 24.80 -10.85 26.40
N ILE A 283 23.70 -11.42 25.88
CA ILE A 283 23.43 -12.86 25.98
C ILE A 283 24.51 -13.68 25.26
N LEU A 284 24.87 -13.29 24.03
CA LEU A 284 25.92 -13.95 23.25
C LEU A 284 27.31 -13.82 23.90
N LEU A 285 27.66 -12.65 24.40
CA LEU A 285 28.92 -12.43 25.10
C LEU A 285 28.96 -13.16 26.44
N ARG A 286 27.85 -13.19 27.19
CA ARG A 286 27.76 -13.92 28.46
C ARG A 286 27.88 -15.43 28.24
N THR A 287 27.28 -15.96 27.18
CA THR A 287 27.43 -17.38 26.80
C THR A 287 28.86 -17.69 26.38
N LEU A 288 29.44 -16.88 25.46
CA LEU A 288 30.84 -17.04 25.02
C LEU A 288 31.85 -16.91 26.15
N TYR A 289 31.73 -15.88 27.01
CA TYR A 289 32.66 -15.64 28.11
C TYR A 289 32.58 -16.75 29.16
N LYS A 290 31.36 -17.21 29.50
CA LYS A 290 31.17 -18.34 30.42
C LYS A 290 31.75 -19.64 29.84
N ASP A 291 31.69 -19.82 28.52
CA ASP A 291 32.28 -20.97 27.83
C ASP A 291 33.82 -20.90 27.77
N ILE A 292 34.42 -19.73 27.50
CA ILE A 292 35.88 -19.53 27.56
C ILE A 292 36.41 -19.74 28.98
N ALA A 293 35.75 -19.13 29.98
CA ALA A 293 36.14 -19.28 31.38
C ALA A 293 36.01 -20.74 31.86
N ARG A 294 35.01 -21.47 31.37
CA ARG A 294 34.87 -22.91 31.63
C ARG A 294 35.98 -23.72 30.95
N TYR A 295 36.31 -23.43 29.70
CA TYR A 295 37.40 -24.12 28.98
C TYR A 295 38.73 -23.96 29.71
N ASN A 296 39.07 -22.74 30.14
CA ASN A 296 40.29 -22.49 30.90
C ASN A 296 40.31 -23.26 32.24
N ARG A 297 39.18 -23.33 32.96
CA ARG A 297 39.08 -24.13 34.19
C ARG A 297 39.26 -25.63 33.97
N ILE A 298 38.81 -26.19 32.84
CA ILE A 298 39.00 -27.61 32.53
C ILE A 298 40.47 -27.90 32.20
N VAL A 299 41.14 -26.98 31.50
CA VAL A 299 42.58 -27.09 31.24
C VAL A 299 43.39 -27.02 32.55
N ASP A 300 42.96 -26.19 33.50
CA ASP A 300 43.64 -26.03 34.78
C ASP A 300 43.33 -27.16 35.78
N ASN A 301 42.14 -27.80 35.72
CA ASN A 301 41.67 -28.79 36.70
C ASN A 301 41.50 -30.22 36.09
N ILE A 302 42.58 -30.86 35.66
CA ILE A 302 42.58 -32.21 35.04
C ILE A 302 42.15 -33.36 36.00
N ASN A 303 41.91 -33.12 37.29
CA ASN A 303 41.78 -34.20 38.30
C ASN A 303 40.49 -34.26 39.13
N GLU A 304 39.41 -33.55 38.81
CA GLU A 304 38.15 -33.69 39.57
C GLU A 304 36.96 -34.09 38.67
N GLU A 305 36.45 -35.30 38.91
CA GLU A 305 35.20 -35.85 38.37
C GLU A 305 33.99 -35.10 38.93
N ASP A 306 33.79 -33.85 38.52
CA ASP A 306 32.55 -33.15 38.83
C ASP A 306 31.52 -33.39 37.73
N ALA A 307 30.55 -34.25 38.05
CA ALA A 307 29.30 -34.40 37.31
C ALA A 307 28.60 -33.02 37.20
N GLN A 308 28.81 -32.34 36.07
CA GLN A 308 28.28 -31.01 35.83
C GLN A 308 26.76 -31.05 35.60
N GLU A 309 25.98 -30.53 36.56
CA GLU A 309 24.59 -30.13 36.31
C GLU A 309 24.58 -28.98 35.27
N GLU A 310 24.31 -29.32 34.00
CA GLU A 310 24.15 -28.33 32.94
C GLU A 310 22.87 -27.50 33.18
N PHE A 311 23.00 -26.20 33.43
CA PHE A 311 21.83 -25.34 33.72
C PHE A 311 21.02 -24.94 32.46
N GLY A 312 19.69 -25.09 32.56
CA GLY A 312 18.68 -24.43 31.72
C GLY A 312 18.69 -24.86 30.26
N TRP A 313 19.22 -24.00 29.38
CA TRP A 313 19.18 -24.22 27.94
C TRP A 313 20.12 -25.35 27.46
N LYS A 314 21.26 -25.57 28.12
CA LYS A 314 22.18 -26.67 27.73
C LYS A 314 21.56 -28.04 27.98
N LEU A 315 20.75 -28.14 29.03
CA LEU A 315 20.12 -29.37 29.48
C LEU A 315 19.10 -29.94 28.48
N VAL A 316 18.54 -29.08 27.61
CA VAL A 316 17.54 -29.47 26.60
C VAL A 316 18.17 -29.79 25.24
N HIS A 317 19.50 -29.89 25.13
CA HIS A 317 20.21 -30.16 23.86
C HIS A 317 19.67 -31.39 23.12
N GLY A 318 19.25 -32.43 23.86
CA GLY A 318 18.68 -33.67 23.33
C GLY A 318 17.23 -33.58 22.83
N ASP A 319 16.50 -32.49 23.07
CA ASP A 319 15.08 -32.37 22.67
C ASP A 319 14.78 -31.15 21.78
N VAL A 320 15.69 -30.18 21.71
CA VAL A 320 15.52 -28.91 20.97
C VAL A 320 15.24 -29.09 19.47
N PHE A 321 15.81 -30.11 18.84
CA PHE A 321 15.66 -30.37 17.40
C PHE A 321 14.57 -31.39 17.05
N ARG A 322 13.73 -31.77 18.02
CA ARG A 322 12.59 -32.65 17.77
C ARG A 322 11.66 -32.04 16.73
N SER A 323 11.10 -32.87 15.86
CA SER A 323 10.19 -32.43 14.79
C SER A 323 8.98 -31.69 15.39
N PRO A 324 8.60 -30.52 14.85
CA PRO A 324 7.45 -29.78 15.35
C PRO A 324 6.13 -30.49 15.07
N ASN A 325 5.17 -30.31 15.98
CA ASN A 325 3.77 -30.68 15.73
C ASN A 325 3.29 -29.99 14.45
N LYS A 326 2.60 -30.70 13.55
CA LYS A 326 2.13 -30.14 12.27
C LYS A 326 3.24 -29.47 11.42
N GLY A 327 4.45 -30.04 11.39
CA GLY A 327 5.60 -29.48 10.65
C GLY A 327 5.37 -29.18 9.15
N MET A 328 4.42 -29.85 8.49
CA MET A 328 3.99 -29.51 7.13
C MET A 328 3.47 -28.07 7.04
N LEU A 329 2.52 -27.70 7.90
CA LEU A 329 1.92 -26.36 7.89
C LEU A 329 2.97 -25.29 8.18
N LEU A 330 3.83 -25.51 9.17
CA LEU A 330 4.90 -24.57 9.51
C LEU A 330 5.85 -24.35 8.30
N SER A 331 6.26 -25.42 7.64
CA SER A 331 7.13 -25.32 6.46
C SER A 331 6.46 -24.61 5.27
N VAL A 332 5.14 -24.76 5.10
CA VAL A 332 4.34 -24.06 4.08
C VAL A 332 4.26 -22.57 4.38
N LEU A 333 3.98 -22.19 5.64
CA LEU A 333 3.88 -20.78 6.06
C LEU A 333 5.22 -20.06 5.94
N VAL A 334 6.31 -20.70 6.41
CA VAL A 334 7.68 -20.17 6.30
C VAL A 334 8.09 -20.00 4.84
N GLY A 335 7.77 -20.98 3.97
CA GLY A 335 8.07 -20.86 2.54
C GLY A 335 7.37 -19.67 1.87
N ASN A 336 6.07 -19.50 2.14
CA ASN A 336 5.30 -18.37 1.62
C ASN A 336 5.81 -17.03 2.18
N GLY A 337 6.18 -16.97 3.47
CA GLY A 337 6.73 -15.76 4.05
C GLY A 337 8.10 -15.39 3.46
N VAL A 338 8.97 -16.35 3.14
CA VAL A 338 10.24 -16.07 2.45
C VAL A 338 9.99 -15.43 1.09
N GLN A 339 9.03 -15.95 0.32
CA GLN A 339 8.64 -15.37 -0.97
C GLN A 339 8.15 -13.93 -0.81
N ILE A 340 7.29 -13.68 0.19
CA ILE A 340 6.80 -12.33 0.50
C ILE A 340 7.96 -11.40 0.88
N THR A 341 8.85 -11.82 1.79
CA THR A 341 10.00 -11.03 2.24
C THR A 341 10.95 -10.65 1.09
N ILE A 342 11.25 -11.59 0.18
CA ILE A 342 12.12 -11.30 -0.97
C ILE A 342 11.40 -10.36 -1.95
N MET A 343 10.11 -10.60 -2.20
CA MET A 343 9.30 -9.76 -3.10
C MET A 343 9.18 -8.32 -2.58
N SER A 344 8.90 -8.12 -1.29
CA SER A 344 8.81 -6.79 -0.69
C SER A 344 10.15 -6.08 -0.70
N LEU A 345 11.26 -6.78 -0.42
CA LEU A 345 12.60 -6.20 -0.49
C LEU A 345 12.94 -5.72 -1.90
N ILE A 346 12.75 -6.56 -2.92
CA ILE A 346 13.03 -6.21 -4.32
C ILE A 346 12.17 -5.03 -4.78
N THR A 347 10.87 -5.05 -4.44
CA THR A 347 9.94 -3.96 -4.79
C THR A 347 10.36 -2.64 -4.13
N LEU A 348 10.76 -2.66 -2.86
CA LEU A 348 11.22 -1.47 -2.15
C LEU A 348 12.54 -0.93 -2.69
N ILE A 349 13.47 -1.79 -3.11
CA ILE A 349 14.74 -1.38 -3.73
C ILE A 349 14.46 -0.66 -5.06
N PHE A 350 13.61 -1.23 -5.93
CA PHE A 350 13.21 -0.57 -7.18
C PHE A 350 12.47 0.75 -6.94
N ALA A 351 11.64 0.82 -5.89
CA ALA A 351 10.98 2.06 -5.49
C ALA A 351 11.98 3.12 -5.00
N CYS A 352 12.99 2.70 -4.23
CA CYS A 352 14.03 3.59 -3.71
C CYS A 352 14.92 4.18 -4.81
N PHE A 353 15.20 3.43 -5.88
CA PHE A 353 15.91 3.94 -7.05
C PHE A 353 15.07 4.86 -7.95
N GLY A 354 13.78 5.07 -7.62
CA GLY A 354 12.89 5.95 -8.36
C GLY A 354 12.24 5.32 -9.61
N PHE A 355 12.51 4.05 -9.89
CA PHE A 355 11.90 3.33 -11.03
C PHE A 355 10.39 3.12 -10.86
N LEU A 356 9.90 3.10 -9.61
CA LEU A 356 8.48 2.97 -9.29
C LEU A 356 7.88 4.28 -8.75
N SER A 357 8.39 5.43 -9.23
CA SER A 357 7.89 6.73 -8.78
C SER A 357 6.38 6.87 -9.06
N PRO A 358 5.65 7.67 -8.25
CA PRO A 358 4.21 7.90 -8.46
C PRO A 358 3.84 8.44 -9.85
N SER A 359 4.82 8.93 -10.62
CA SER A 359 4.65 9.32 -12.03
C SER A 359 4.29 8.13 -12.95
N SER A 360 4.65 6.91 -12.55
CA SER A 360 4.34 5.66 -13.23
C SER A 360 3.13 4.97 -12.58
N ARG A 361 1.93 5.38 -13.00
CA ARG A 361 0.65 4.90 -12.43
C ARG A 361 0.56 3.37 -12.46
N GLY A 362 0.19 2.77 -11.33
CA GLY A 362 0.05 1.31 -11.17
C GLY A 362 1.33 0.48 -11.29
N ALA A 363 2.50 1.09 -11.51
CA ALA A 363 3.76 0.35 -11.69
C ALA A 363 4.19 -0.40 -10.43
N LEU A 364 4.02 0.20 -9.25
CA LEU A 364 4.39 -0.42 -7.97
C LEU A 364 3.64 -1.75 -7.75
N MET A 365 2.32 -1.76 -7.93
CA MET A 365 1.50 -2.97 -7.77
C MET A 365 1.81 -4.00 -8.85
N THR A 366 1.97 -3.57 -10.11
CA THR A 366 2.36 -4.46 -11.20
C THR A 366 3.71 -5.15 -10.90
N CYS A 367 4.70 -4.38 -10.45
CA CYS A 367 6.01 -4.89 -10.06
C CYS A 367 5.90 -5.87 -8.89
N ALA A 368 5.13 -5.55 -7.84
CA ALA A 368 4.94 -6.43 -6.70
C ALA A 368 4.33 -7.79 -7.11
N ILE A 369 3.31 -7.81 -7.97
CA ILE A 369 2.65 -9.03 -8.44
C ILE A 369 3.56 -9.85 -9.35
N VAL A 370 4.22 -9.20 -10.31
CA VAL A 370 5.15 -9.89 -11.21
C VAL A 370 6.32 -10.48 -10.41
N CYS A 371 6.92 -9.71 -9.50
CA CYS A 371 7.94 -10.22 -8.58
C CYS A 371 7.41 -11.40 -7.76
N TYR A 372 6.21 -11.30 -7.18
CA TYR A 372 5.62 -12.39 -6.41
C TYR A 372 5.49 -13.68 -7.24
N VAL A 373 4.93 -13.59 -8.45
CA VAL A 373 4.74 -14.74 -9.35
C VAL A 373 6.07 -15.39 -9.74
N LEU A 374 7.09 -14.58 -10.05
CA LEU A 374 8.42 -15.04 -10.44
C LEU A 374 9.25 -15.60 -9.27
N LEU A 375 8.92 -15.23 -8.03
CA LEU A 375 9.61 -15.68 -6.81
C LEU A 375 8.98 -16.94 -6.18
N GLY A 376 8.22 -17.73 -6.94
CA GLY A 376 7.69 -19.03 -6.49
C GLY A 376 8.80 -20.04 -6.12
N THR A 377 9.95 -19.98 -6.79
CA THR A 377 11.09 -20.90 -6.57
C THR A 377 11.65 -20.83 -5.13
N PRO A 378 11.99 -19.65 -4.56
CA PRO A 378 12.35 -19.53 -3.14
C PRO A 378 11.34 -20.12 -2.17
N ALA A 379 10.04 -19.96 -2.43
CA ALA A 379 8.96 -20.46 -1.57
C ALA A 379 8.96 -21.99 -1.52
N GLY A 380 8.98 -22.62 -2.70
CA GLY A 380 9.04 -24.07 -2.83
C GLY A 380 10.31 -24.65 -2.24
N TYR A 381 11.47 -24.01 -2.49
CA TYR A 381 12.76 -24.46 -2.00
C TYR A 381 12.83 -24.47 -0.47
N THR A 382 12.50 -23.35 0.17
CA THR A 382 12.58 -23.23 1.64
C THR A 382 11.57 -24.15 2.33
N SER A 383 10.33 -24.20 1.85
CA SER A 383 9.32 -25.14 2.36
C SER A 383 9.77 -26.60 2.27
N ALA A 384 10.26 -27.03 1.11
CA ALA A 384 10.76 -28.39 0.90
C ALA A 384 11.93 -28.75 1.82
N ARG A 385 12.87 -27.82 2.02
CA ARG A 385 14.05 -28.01 2.87
C ARG A 385 13.67 -28.23 4.33
N PHE A 386 12.78 -27.39 4.86
CA PHE A 386 12.29 -27.54 6.24
C PHE A 386 11.41 -28.79 6.41
N TYR A 387 10.51 -29.07 5.46
CA TYR A 387 9.67 -30.28 5.55
C TYR A 387 10.50 -31.57 5.54
N LYS A 388 11.53 -31.63 4.68
CA LYS A 388 12.48 -32.75 4.65
C LYS A 388 13.28 -32.85 5.95
N MET A 389 13.68 -31.72 6.53
CA MET A 389 14.37 -31.67 7.82
C MET A 389 13.49 -32.24 8.96
N PHE A 390 12.18 -32.01 8.92
CA PHE A 390 11.23 -32.55 9.90
C PHE A 390 10.91 -34.04 9.71
N GLY A 391 11.57 -34.74 8.77
CA GLY A 391 11.29 -36.15 8.46
C GLY A 391 10.08 -36.37 7.56
N GLY A 392 9.57 -35.32 6.90
CA GLY A 392 8.40 -35.41 6.03
C GLY A 392 8.69 -36.06 4.67
N GLY A 393 8.04 -37.18 4.37
CA GLY A 393 8.17 -37.89 3.09
C GLY A 393 7.19 -37.45 1.98
N ASN A 394 6.05 -36.85 2.34
CA ASN A 394 4.98 -36.51 1.40
C ASN A 394 5.22 -35.18 0.68
N TRP A 395 6.31 -35.13 -0.12
CA TRP A 395 6.76 -33.90 -0.78
C TRP A 395 5.70 -33.29 -1.70
N LYS A 396 4.98 -34.09 -2.49
CA LYS A 396 3.94 -33.59 -3.42
C LYS A 396 2.84 -32.79 -2.70
N LYS A 397 2.38 -33.29 -1.55
CA LYS A 397 1.36 -32.61 -0.73
C LYS A 397 1.90 -31.30 -0.16
N ASN A 398 3.15 -31.30 0.31
CA ASN A 398 3.80 -30.10 0.82
C ASN A 398 3.87 -29.00 -0.26
N VAL A 399 4.34 -29.35 -1.46
CA VAL A 399 4.45 -28.41 -2.59
C VAL A 399 3.10 -27.84 -3.00
N LEU A 400 2.08 -28.69 -3.12
CA LEU A 400 0.73 -28.27 -3.46
C LEU A 400 0.16 -27.30 -2.41
N MET A 401 0.34 -27.60 -1.12
CA MET A 401 -0.06 -26.69 -0.05
C MET A 401 0.72 -25.38 -0.09
N THR A 402 2.02 -25.39 -0.39
CA THR A 402 2.82 -24.17 -0.54
C THR A 402 2.33 -23.29 -1.68
N ALA A 403 1.99 -23.87 -2.83
CA ALA A 403 1.51 -23.13 -3.99
C ALA A 403 0.08 -22.55 -3.81
N ILE A 404 -0.76 -23.18 -2.98
CA ILE A 404 -2.17 -22.81 -2.85
C ILE A 404 -2.47 -22.00 -1.58
N ALA A 405 -1.78 -22.22 -0.46
CA ALA A 405 -2.20 -21.70 0.84
C ALA A 405 -2.27 -20.16 0.89
N CYS A 406 -1.20 -19.45 0.50
CA CYS A 406 -1.20 -17.99 0.55
C CYS A 406 -2.01 -17.36 -0.60
N PRO A 407 -1.77 -17.70 -1.89
CA PRO A 407 -2.53 -17.12 -2.98
C PRO A 407 -4.03 -17.46 -2.90
N GLY A 408 -4.39 -18.65 -2.42
CA GLY A 408 -5.78 -19.08 -2.29
C GLY A 408 -6.56 -18.32 -1.23
N VAL A 409 -5.95 -18.02 -0.07
CA VAL A 409 -6.57 -17.18 0.96
C VAL A 409 -6.75 -15.75 0.46
N ILE A 410 -5.71 -15.17 -0.14
CA ILE A 410 -5.74 -13.80 -0.69
C ILE A 410 -6.78 -13.70 -1.80
N PHE A 411 -6.78 -14.65 -2.75
CA PHE A 411 -7.73 -14.69 -3.86
C PHE A 411 -9.17 -14.90 -3.37
N GLY A 412 -9.38 -15.76 -2.37
CA GLY A 412 -10.71 -16.00 -1.79
C GLY A 412 -11.30 -14.73 -1.17
N ILE A 413 -10.53 -14.02 -0.34
CA ILE A 413 -10.97 -12.74 0.24
C ILE A 413 -11.22 -11.73 -0.88
N PHE A 414 -10.27 -11.59 -1.80
CA PHE A 414 -10.35 -10.66 -2.91
C PHE A 414 -11.57 -10.89 -3.82
N PHE A 415 -11.90 -12.14 -4.11
CA PHE A 415 -13.06 -12.54 -4.91
C PHE A 415 -14.37 -12.13 -4.23
N ILE A 416 -14.49 -12.36 -2.91
CA ILE A 416 -15.66 -11.92 -2.13
C ILE A 416 -15.81 -10.40 -2.17
N LEU A 417 -14.72 -9.65 -1.97
CA LEU A 417 -14.74 -8.19 -2.05
C LEU A 417 -15.15 -7.71 -3.45
N ASN A 418 -14.70 -8.40 -4.50
CA ASN A 418 -15.05 -8.04 -5.87
C ASN A 418 -16.52 -8.26 -6.22
N ILE A 419 -17.14 -9.33 -5.69
CA ILE A 419 -18.59 -9.55 -5.83
C ILE A 419 -19.37 -8.35 -5.28
N VAL A 420 -18.95 -7.84 -4.11
CA VAL A 420 -19.57 -6.66 -3.50
C VAL A 420 -19.35 -5.40 -4.36
N LEU A 421 -18.15 -5.24 -4.96
CA LEU A 421 -17.87 -4.12 -5.87
C LEU A 421 -18.73 -4.18 -7.15
N TRP A 422 -18.91 -5.37 -7.74
CA TRP A 422 -19.80 -5.58 -8.88
C TRP A 422 -21.26 -5.28 -8.53
N ALA A 423 -21.74 -5.75 -7.38
CA ALA A 423 -23.12 -5.51 -6.92
C ALA A 423 -23.43 -4.00 -6.78
N ASN A 424 -22.43 -3.19 -6.44
CA ASN A 424 -22.55 -1.73 -6.30
C ASN A 424 -22.18 -0.94 -7.57
N GLY A 425 -21.76 -1.59 -8.65
CA GLY A 425 -21.34 -0.92 -9.89
C GLY A 425 -20.12 -0.01 -9.72
N SER A 426 -19.21 -0.35 -8.81
CA SER A 426 -18.00 0.43 -8.54
C SER A 426 -16.98 0.31 -9.67
N SER A 427 -16.23 1.38 -9.96
CA SER A 427 -15.14 1.36 -10.94
C SER A 427 -13.94 0.50 -10.50
N ALA A 428 -13.81 0.28 -9.20
CA ALA A 428 -12.80 -0.64 -8.64
C ALA A 428 -13.16 -2.11 -8.83
N ALA A 429 -14.36 -2.42 -9.32
CA ALA A 429 -14.70 -3.78 -9.69
C ALA A 429 -13.80 -4.23 -10.85
N ILE A 430 -13.27 -5.44 -10.72
CA ILE A 430 -12.26 -5.94 -11.66
C ILE A 430 -12.98 -6.74 -12.72
N PRO A 431 -12.71 -6.52 -14.01
CA PRO A 431 -13.38 -7.28 -15.05
C PRO A 431 -13.02 -8.76 -14.98
N PHE A 432 -13.95 -9.62 -15.41
CA PHE A 432 -13.76 -11.07 -15.45
C PHE A 432 -12.47 -11.50 -16.17
N THR A 433 -12.10 -10.81 -17.25
CA THR A 433 -10.86 -11.06 -18.00
C THR A 433 -9.61 -10.97 -17.13
N THR A 434 -9.55 -9.98 -16.24
CA THR A 434 -8.41 -9.81 -15.33
C THR A 434 -8.36 -10.90 -14.28
N PHE A 435 -9.52 -11.40 -13.81
CA PHE A 435 -9.56 -12.58 -12.93
C PHE A 435 -8.96 -13.81 -13.61
N VAL A 436 -9.36 -14.08 -14.86
CA VAL A 436 -8.80 -15.18 -15.64
C VAL A 436 -7.29 -15.01 -15.84
N ALA A 437 -6.83 -13.79 -16.11
CA ALA A 437 -5.40 -13.50 -16.25
C ALA A 437 -4.62 -13.75 -14.94
N LEU A 438 -5.14 -13.35 -13.78
CA LEU A 438 -4.53 -13.62 -12.47
C LEU A 438 -4.49 -15.11 -12.15
N LEU A 439 -5.57 -15.84 -12.44
CA LEU A 439 -5.61 -17.29 -12.28
C LEU A 439 -4.60 -17.99 -13.21
N ALA A 440 -4.46 -17.52 -14.45
CA ALA A 440 -3.45 -18.03 -15.38
C ALA A 440 -2.02 -17.76 -14.87
N LEU A 441 -1.73 -16.56 -14.35
CA LEU A 441 -0.42 -16.26 -13.74
C LEU A 441 -0.15 -17.14 -12.51
N TRP A 442 -1.18 -17.43 -11.70
CA TRP A 442 -1.04 -18.29 -10.52
C TRP A 442 -0.81 -19.77 -10.89
N PHE A 443 -1.64 -20.36 -11.75
CA PHE A 443 -1.56 -21.78 -12.09
C PHE A 443 -0.52 -22.10 -13.16
N CYS A 444 -0.33 -21.25 -14.17
CA CYS A 444 0.57 -21.53 -15.29
C CYS A 444 2.01 -21.06 -15.05
N VAL A 445 2.24 -20.10 -14.14
CA VAL A 445 3.59 -19.57 -13.86
C VAL A 445 4.00 -19.85 -12.43
N SER A 446 3.30 -19.27 -11.44
CA SER A 446 3.73 -19.35 -10.04
C SER A 446 3.78 -20.79 -9.52
N THR A 447 2.73 -21.58 -9.78
CA THR A 447 2.65 -22.98 -9.32
C THR A 447 3.80 -23.84 -9.85
N PRO A 448 4.08 -23.91 -11.17
CA PRO A 448 5.25 -24.62 -11.70
C PRO A 448 6.59 -24.16 -11.10
N LEU A 449 6.77 -22.86 -10.85
CA LEU A 449 7.99 -22.33 -10.23
C LEU A 449 8.14 -22.82 -8.78
N VAL A 450 7.05 -22.90 -8.01
CA VAL A 450 7.05 -23.49 -6.66
C VAL A 450 7.42 -24.98 -6.73
N PHE A 451 6.90 -25.73 -7.70
CA PHE A 451 7.28 -27.13 -7.93
C PHE A 451 8.77 -27.28 -8.25
N LEU A 452 9.32 -26.42 -9.12
CA LEU A 452 10.73 -26.41 -9.46
C LEU A 452 11.60 -26.14 -8.23
N GLY A 453 11.27 -25.10 -7.45
CA GLY A 453 11.98 -24.78 -6.22
C GLY A 453 11.96 -25.91 -5.21
N ALA A 454 10.80 -26.53 -5.02
CA ALA A 454 10.67 -27.66 -4.11
C ALA A 454 11.42 -28.90 -4.58
N TYR A 455 11.40 -29.21 -5.87
CA TYR A 455 12.18 -30.31 -6.44
C TYR A 455 13.68 -30.12 -6.15
N LEU A 456 14.21 -28.90 -6.35
CA LEU A 456 15.60 -28.56 -6.00
C LEU A 456 15.84 -28.68 -4.48
N GLY A 457 14.86 -28.30 -3.66
CA GLY A 457 14.93 -28.41 -2.20
C GLY A 457 15.00 -29.86 -1.69
N PHE A 458 14.16 -30.75 -2.25
CA PHE A 458 14.14 -32.17 -1.89
C PHE A 458 15.34 -32.95 -2.44
N LYS A 459 15.93 -32.52 -3.56
CA LYS A 459 17.13 -33.16 -4.12
C LYS A 459 18.36 -32.95 -3.23
N ARG A 460 18.44 -31.85 -2.48
CA ARG A 460 19.53 -31.59 -1.53
C ARG A 460 19.42 -32.49 -0.28
N HIS A 461 20.55 -32.83 0.34
CA HIS A 461 20.58 -33.57 1.61
C HIS A 461 19.81 -32.84 2.71
N ALA A 462 19.12 -33.58 3.58
CA ALA A 462 18.40 -32.98 4.70
C ALA A 462 19.34 -32.10 5.55
N LEU A 463 18.82 -30.99 6.08
CA LEU A 463 19.59 -30.16 7.00
C LEU A 463 19.96 -30.99 8.23
N GLN A 464 21.26 -31.17 8.47
CA GLN A 464 21.74 -31.89 9.65
C GLN A 464 21.64 -30.98 10.88
N ASN A 465 21.10 -31.55 11.95
CA ASN A 465 21.05 -30.92 13.26
C ASN A 465 22.41 -31.07 13.94
N PRO A 466 22.88 -30.05 14.67
CA PRO A 466 24.16 -30.11 15.35
C PRO A 466 24.19 -31.17 16.46
N VAL A 467 23.03 -31.52 17.03
CA VAL A 467 22.89 -32.46 18.15
C VAL A 467 21.85 -33.51 17.80
N ARG A 468 22.07 -34.75 18.26
CA ARG A 468 21.11 -35.86 18.12
C ARG A 468 19.98 -35.72 19.13
N THR A 469 18.78 -36.11 18.73
CA THR A 469 17.61 -36.08 19.60
C THR A 469 17.47 -37.37 20.42
N ASN A 470 17.09 -37.25 21.68
CA ASN A 470 16.75 -38.36 22.56
C ASN A 470 15.45 -39.05 22.12
N GLN A 471 15.33 -40.36 22.40
CA GLN A 471 14.13 -41.12 22.05
C GLN A 471 12.92 -40.69 22.89
N ILE A 472 13.10 -40.52 24.20
CA ILE A 472 12.06 -40.11 25.14
C ILE A 472 12.15 -38.60 25.34
N ALA A 473 11.00 -37.93 25.25
CA ALA A 473 10.91 -36.49 25.48
C ALA A 473 11.05 -36.19 26.97
N ARG A 474 11.91 -35.23 27.33
CA ARG A 474 12.00 -34.73 28.70
C ARG A 474 10.70 -34.02 29.13
N GLN A 475 10.33 -34.18 30.40
CA GLN A 475 9.21 -33.44 31.00
C GLN A 475 9.60 -31.97 31.19
N ILE A 476 8.71 -31.06 30.79
CA ILE A 476 8.91 -29.61 30.91
C ILE A 476 8.49 -29.16 32.31
N PRO A 477 9.33 -28.44 33.06
CA PRO A 477 8.98 -27.93 34.37
C PRO A 477 7.91 -26.84 34.30
N GLU A 478 7.24 -26.56 35.43
CA GLU A 478 6.22 -25.53 35.51
C GLU A 478 6.79 -24.14 35.15
N GLN A 479 6.09 -23.46 34.23
CA GLN A 479 6.52 -22.19 33.68
C GLN A 479 5.93 -21.01 34.46
N SER A 480 6.76 -19.99 34.71
CA SER A 480 6.32 -18.67 35.18
C SER A 480 5.31 -18.04 34.22
N PHE A 481 4.48 -17.10 34.69
CA PHE A 481 3.42 -16.49 33.87
C PHE A 481 3.93 -15.94 32.53
N TYR A 482 5.05 -15.22 32.52
CA TYR A 482 5.61 -14.61 31.31
C TYR A 482 6.28 -15.62 30.37
N THR A 483 6.72 -16.79 30.88
CA THR A 483 7.33 -17.84 30.05
C THR A 483 6.30 -18.83 29.47
N LYS A 484 5.02 -18.72 29.88
CA LYS A 484 3.91 -19.44 29.25
C LYS A 484 3.72 -19.02 27.78
N PRO A 485 3.19 -19.92 26.91
CA PRO A 485 3.11 -19.68 25.48
C PRO A 485 2.29 -18.44 25.10
N LEU A 486 1.10 -18.27 25.68
CA LEU A 486 0.20 -17.18 25.30
C LEU A 486 0.72 -15.80 25.71
N PRO A 487 1.08 -15.54 26.99
CA PRO A 487 1.62 -14.24 27.39
C PRO A 487 2.93 -13.88 26.67
N GLY A 488 3.81 -14.86 26.44
CA GLY A 488 5.07 -14.63 25.72
C GLY A 488 4.88 -14.22 24.26
N ILE A 489 3.94 -14.86 23.55
CA ILE A 489 3.60 -14.52 22.16
C ILE A 489 3.04 -13.09 22.07
N ILE A 490 2.13 -12.74 22.98
CA ILE A 490 1.49 -11.40 23.01
C ILE A 490 2.56 -10.33 23.26
N MET A 491 3.38 -10.52 24.29
CA MET A 491 4.42 -9.55 24.67
C MET A 491 5.45 -9.32 23.56
N GLY A 492 5.86 -10.37 22.84
CA GLY A 492 6.86 -10.25 21.78
C GLY A 492 6.41 -9.47 20.54
N GLY A 493 5.11 -9.38 20.29
CA GLY A 493 4.58 -8.62 19.16
C GLY A 493 4.60 -7.09 19.37
N VAL A 494 4.70 -6.63 20.62
CA VAL A 494 4.56 -5.21 21.00
C VAL A 494 5.74 -4.38 20.50
N LEU A 495 6.97 -4.88 20.66
CA LEU A 495 8.18 -4.13 20.31
C LEU A 495 8.29 -3.87 18.79
N PRO A 496 8.14 -4.89 17.92
CA PRO A 496 8.17 -4.63 16.47
C PRO A 496 7.01 -3.73 16.03
N PHE A 497 5.84 -3.83 16.66
CA PHE A 497 4.70 -2.94 16.38
C PHE A 497 5.02 -1.48 16.74
N GLY A 498 5.60 -1.24 17.91
CA GLY A 498 6.01 0.09 18.37
C GLY A 498 6.97 0.79 17.40
N CYS A 499 7.89 0.05 16.79
CA CYS A 499 8.85 0.57 15.82
C CYS A 499 8.23 0.98 14.47
N ILE A 500 7.06 0.45 14.11
CA ILE A 500 6.42 0.73 12.81
C ILE A 500 5.14 1.55 12.91
N PHE A 501 4.60 1.74 14.11
CA PHE A 501 3.29 2.36 14.35
C PHE A 501 3.09 3.71 13.64
N ILE A 502 4.05 4.63 13.78
CA ILE A 502 3.97 5.95 13.14
C ILE A 502 4.05 5.83 11.61
N GLN A 503 4.86 4.91 11.09
CA GLN A 503 4.96 4.69 9.65
C GLN A 503 3.69 4.07 9.07
N LEU A 504 3.04 3.17 9.83
CA LEU A 504 1.75 2.59 9.48
C LEU A 504 0.66 3.65 9.38
N PHE A 505 0.65 4.66 10.27
CA PHE A 505 -0.29 5.79 10.17
C PHE A 505 -0.18 6.50 8.81
N PHE A 506 1.03 6.80 8.35
CA PHE A 506 1.23 7.44 7.04
C PHE A 506 0.83 6.54 5.87
N ILE A 507 1.09 5.23 5.98
CA ILE A 507 0.67 4.26 4.96
C ILE A 507 -0.86 4.17 4.89
N LEU A 508 -1.55 4.10 6.04
CA LEU A 508 -3.01 4.07 6.10
C LEU A 508 -3.63 5.36 5.55
N ASN A 509 -3.08 6.53 5.88
CA ASN A 509 -3.52 7.80 5.27
C ASN A 509 -3.30 7.81 3.76
N SER A 510 -2.20 7.25 3.27
CA SER A 510 -1.94 7.19 1.82
C SER A 510 -2.95 6.31 1.09
N ILE A 511 -3.28 5.14 1.65
CA ILE A 511 -4.21 4.17 1.06
C ILE A 511 -5.66 4.67 1.14
N TRP A 512 -6.09 5.14 2.32
CA TRP A 512 -7.51 5.41 2.61
C TRP A 512 -7.91 6.88 2.53
N ALA A 513 -6.99 7.81 2.82
CA ALA A 513 -7.26 9.25 2.70
C ALA A 513 -6.75 9.82 1.36
N HIS A 514 -6.40 8.94 0.41
CA HIS A 514 -5.91 9.28 -0.93
C HIS A 514 -4.86 10.40 -0.87
N GLN A 515 -3.74 10.16 -0.17
CA GLN A 515 -2.54 11.02 -0.15
C GLN A 515 -1.34 10.30 -0.81
N TYR A 516 -0.46 11.00 -1.53
CA TYR A 516 0.71 10.35 -2.14
C TYR A 516 1.76 10.06 -1.07
N TYR A 517 2.20 8.82 -0.98
CA TYR A 517 3.39 8.48 -0.22
C TYR A 517 4.62 8.60 -1.12
N TYR A 518 5.43 9.64 -0.92
CA TYR A 518 6.63 9.90 -1.73
C TYR A 518 7.93 9.39 -1.08
N PHE A 519 7.86 9.00 0.19
CA PHE A 519 9.01 8.75 1.05
C PHE A 519 9.52 7.30 1.00
N PHE A 520 9.71 6.73 -0.19
CA PHE A 520 10.09 5.32 -0.35
C PHE A 520 11.45 4.96 0.26
N GLY A 521 12.41 5.89 0.28
CA GLY A 521 13.70 5.68 0.97
C GLY A 521 13.52 5.49 2.48
N PHE A 522 12.64 6.27 3.10
CA PHE A 522 12.29 6.12 4.51
C PHE A 522 11.58 4.79 4.79
N LEU A 523 10.68 4.38 3.89
CA LEU A 523 10.01 3.08 3.97
C LEU A 523 10.99 1.91 3.94
N LEU A 524 12.05 1.98 3.11
CA LEU A 524 13.10 0.96 3.07
C LEU A 524 13.88 0.88 4.40
N VAL A 525 14.21 2.02 5.01
CA VAL A 525 14.89 2.07 6.31
C VAL A 525 14.01 1.45 7.40
N VAL A 526 12.73 1.83 7.46
CA VAL A 526 11.78 1.27 8.43
C VAL A 526 11.57 -0.23 8.20
N TYR A 527 11.56 -0.68 6.95
CA TYR A 527 11.49 -2.11 6.61
C TYR A 527 12.69 -2.90 7.15
N ILE A 528 13.91 -2.36 7.04
CA ILE A 528 15.11 -2.99 7.63
C ILE A 528 15.02 -3.02 9.15
N ILE A 529 14.59 -1.92 9.78
CA ILE A 529 14.39 -1.84 11.23
C ILE A 529 13.35 -2.88 11.68
N LEU A 530 12.27 -3.08 10.94
CA LEU A 530 11.27 -4.11 11.24
C LEU A 530 11.87 -5.51 11.19
N ILE A 531 12.70 -5.83 10.20
CA ILE A 531 13.39 -7.13 10.12
C ILE A 531 14.28 -7.35 11.34
N LEU A 532 15.09 -6.35 11.70
CA LEU A 532 15.99 -6.42 12.85
C LEU A 532 15.22 -6.60 14.16
N THR A 533 14.22 -5.75 14.43
CA THR A 533 13.42 -5.84 15.66
C THR A 533 12.64 -7.15 15.78
N CYS A 534 12.05 -7.65 14.68
CA CYS A 534 11.41 -8.97 14.68
C CYS A 534 12.42 -10.07 15.01
N SER A 535 13.62 -10.03 14.43
CA SER A 535 14.66 -11.03 14.66
C SER A 535 15.18 -11.02 16.11
N GLU A 536 15.46 -9.84 16.67
CA GLU A 536 16.02 -9.70 18.01
C GLU A 536 15.00 -10.04 19.09
N THR A 537 13.76 -9.55 18.96
CA THR A 537 12.70 -9.81 19.94
C THR A 537 12.39 -11.31 20.03
N THR A 538 12.37 -12.00 18.88
CA THR A 538 12.13 -13.45 18.85
C THR A 538 13.31 -14.25 19.38
N ILE A 539 14.55 -13.87 19.05
CA ILE A 539 15.75 -14.50 19.62
C ILE A 539 15.77 -14.35 21.15
N LEU A 540 15.50 -13.15 21.66
CA LEU A 540 15.48 -12.85 23.09
C LEU A 540 14.47 -13.74 23.84
N LEU A 541 13.22 -13.75 23.36
CA LEU A 541 12.17 -14.56 23.98
C LEU A 541 12.45 -16.06 23.84
N CYS A 542 12.95 -16.50 22.68
CA CYS A 542 13.35 -17.87 22.48
C CYS A 542 14.45 -18.31 23.45
N TYR A 543 15.44 -17.45 23.72
CA TYR A 543 16.49 -17.72 24.69
C TYR A 543 15.94 -17.83 26.12
N PHE A 544 15.03 -16.95 26.54
CA PHE A 544 14.40 -17.06 27.85
C PHE A 544 13.56 -18.34 28.01
N HIS A 545 12.86 -18.77 26.96
CA HIS A 545 12.14 -20.05 26.97
C HIS A 545 13.07 -21.25 27.10
N LEU A 546 14.19 -21.25 26.37
CA LEU A 546 15.20 -22.31 26.49
C LEU A 546 15.85 -22.32 27.87
N CYS A 547 16.11 -21.14 28.47
CA CYS A 547 16.59 -21.05 29.85
C CYS A 547 15.59 -21.62 30.86
N ALA A 548 14.30 -21.59 30.55
CA ALA A 548 13.24 -22.18 31.35
C ALA A 548 12.97 -23.67 31.02
N GLU A 549 13.90 -24.34 30.32
CA GLU A 549 13.83 -25.76 29.94
C GLU A 549 12.65 -26.13 29.02
N ASP A 550 12.04 -25.16 28.33
CA ASP A 550 10.99 -25.43 27.34
C ASP A 550 11.59 -25.47 25.92
N TYR A 551 11.65 -26.68 25.35
CA TYR A 551 12.18 -26.92 24.00
C TYR A 551 11.14 -26.70 22.87
N ASN A 552 9.88 -26.35 23.16
CA ASN A 552 8.82 -26.17 22.14
C ASN A 552 8.88 -24.81 21.43
N TRP A 553 10.03 -24.48 20.86
CA TRP A 553 10.30 -23.15 20.29
C TRP A 553 9.76 -22.97 18.86
N TRP A 554 9.57 -24.04 18.06
CA TRP A 554 9.27 -23.96 16.62
C TRP A 554 8.06 -23.09 16.25
N TRP A 555 6.89 -23.34 16.87
CA TRP A 555 5.68 -22.55 16.62
C TRP A 555 5.70 -21.23 17.38
N ARG A 556 6.33 -21.23 18.56
CA ARG A 556 6.41 -20.02 19.39
C ARG A 556 7.22 -18.94 18.67
N SER A 557 8.39 -19.27 18.12
CA SER A 557 9.23 -18.32 17.38
C SER A 557 8.51 -17.69 16.20
N PHE A 558 7.73 -18.48 15.44
CA PHE A 558 6.90 -17.97 14.37
C PHE A 558 5.77 -17.06 14.89
N LEU A 559 5.01 -17.53 15.89
CA LEU A 559 3.84 -16.80 16.39
C LEU A 559 4.19 -15.50 17.13
N THR A 560 5.31 -15.47 17.85
CA THR A 560 5.76 -14.32 18.63
C THR A 560 5.96 -13.06 17.76
N SER A 561 6.64 -13.17 16.61
CA SER A 561 6.76 -12.05 15.67
C SER A 561 5.52 -11.85 14.81
N SER A 562 4.80 -12.92 14.45
CA SER A 562 3.52 -12.82 13.73
C SER A 562 2.45 -12.03 14.49
N PHE A 563 2.50 -12.03 15.83
CA PHE A 563 1.53 -11.31 16.65
C PHE A 563 1.53 -9.79 16.43
N THR A 564 2.63 -9.22 15.91
CA THR A 564 2.68 -7.83 15.41
C THR A 564 1.58 -7.53 14.39
N ALA A 565 1.16 -8.50 13.57
CA ALA A 565 0.07 -8.32 12.63
C ALA A 565 -1.31 -8.19 13.32
N VAL A 566 -1.50 -8.84 14.47
CA VAL A 566 -2.72 -8.68 15.28
C VAL A 566 -2.78 -7.27 15.86
N TYR A 567 -1.66 -6.74 16.36
CA TYR A 567 -1.60 -5.34 16.79
C TYR A 567 -1.88 -4.36 15.65
N PHE A 568 -1.38 -4.62 14.44
CA PHE A 568 -1.74 -3.84 13.26
C PHE A 568 -3.24 -3.88 12.95
N PHE A 569 -3.88 -5.04 13.07
CA PHE A 569 -5.33 -5.16 12.86
C PHE A 569 -6.14 -4.38 13.91
N LEU A 570 -5.76 -4.48 15.19
CA LEU A 570 -6.37 -3.69 16.27
C LEU A 570 -6.17 -2.19 16.06
N TYR A 571 -4.99 -1.79 15.61
CA TYR A 571 -4.73 -0.40 15.26
C TYR A 571 -5.57 0.07 14.07
N SER A 572 -5.80 -0.79 13.08
CA SER A 572 -6.66 -0.46 11.94
C SER A 572 -8.12 -0.27 12.37
N ILE A 573 -8.62 -1.05 13.34
CA ILE A 573 -9.93 -0.79 13.97
C ILE A 573 -9.95 0.58 14.66
N TYR A 574 -8.91 0.89 15.46
CA TYR A 574 -8.80 2.20 16.10
C TYR A 574 -8.75 3.34 15.08
N TYR A 575 -7.98 3.18 14.01
CA TYR A 575 -7.87 4.15 12.93
C TYR A 575 -9.22 4.35 12.22
N PHE A 576 -9.96 3.27 11.97
CA PHE A 576 -11.31 3.34 11.41
C PHE A 576 -12.25 4.18 12.27
N ILE A 577 -12.25 3.98 13.59
CA ILE A 577 -13.15 4.70 14.51
C ILE A 577 -12.72 6.16 14.73
N SER A 578 -11.41 6.42 14.79
CA SER A 578 -10.87 7.72 15.21
C SER A 578 -10.56 8.69 14.07
N LYS A 579 -10.32 8.20 12.85
CA LYS A 579 -9.84 9.01 11.72
C LYS A 579 -10.68 8.89 10.46
N LEU A 580 -11.33 7.75 10.21
CA LEU A 580 -12.14 7.57 9.01
C LEU A 580 -13.59 7.96 9.27
N GLU A 581 -14.12 8.84 8.41
CA GLU A 581 -15.53 9.28 8.45
C GLU A 581 -16.40 8.43 7.52
N ILE A 582 -16.15 7.12 7.47
CA ILE A 582 -16.89 6.21 6.60
C ILE A 582 -18.27 5.95 7.19
N SER A 583 -19.32 6.33 6.45
CA SER A 583 -20.71 6.20 6.89
C SER A 583 -21.43 4.95 6.35
N ASP A 584 -20.91 4.34 5.28
CA ASP A 584 -21.59 3.26 4.56
C ASP A 584 -21.12 1.86 4.96
N GLY A 585 -22.06 0.94 5.24
CA GLY A 585 -21.75 -0.42 5.68
C GLY A 585 -20.99 -1.26 4.65
N THR A 586 -21.26 -1.03 3.36
CA THR A 586 -20.51 -1.67 2.27
C THR A 586 -19.04 -1.23 2.29
N SER A 587 -18.80 0.07 2.49
CA SER A 587 -17.46 0.63 2.59
C SER A 587 -16.71 0.11 3.81
N THR A 588 -17.39 -0.06 4.95
CA THR A 588 -16.82 -0.71 6.14
C THR A 588 -16.39 -2.15 5.86
N PHE A 589 -17.22 -2.93 5.17
CA PHE A 589 -16.88 -4.31 4.80
C PHE A 589 -15.64 -4.37 3.89
N LEU A 590 -15.57 -3.49 2.88
CA LEU A 590 -14.43 -3.39 1.98
C LEU A 590 -13.14 -2.99 2.73
N TYR A 591 -13.22 -2.01 3.62
CA TYR A 591 -12.10 -1.58 4.45
C TYR A 591 -11.51 -2.73 5.25
N PHE A 592 -12.34 -3.46 6.00
CA PHE A 592 -11.88 -4.59 6.82
C PHE A 592 -11.41 -5.76 5.96
N GLY A 593 -12.01 -6.00 4.80
CA GLY A 593 -11.58 -7.04 3.87
C GLY A 593 -10.15 -6.80 3.34
N TYR A 594 -9.87 -5.60 2.83
CA TYR A 594 -8.52 -5.26 2.37
C TYR A 594 -7.51 -5.21 3.51
N THR A 595 -7.91 -4.69 4.68
CA THR A 595 -7.07 -4.67 5.87
C THR A 595 -6.72 -6.10 6.33
N LEU A 596 -7.68 -7.04 6.28
CA LEU A 596 -7.44 -8.44 6.61
C LEU A 596 -6.40 -9.08 5.67
N MET A 597 -6.45 -8.76 4.37
CA MET A 597 -5.43 -9.21 3.41
C MET A 597 -4.04 -8.68 3.78
N LEU A 598 -3.92 -7.39 4.10
CA LEU A 598 -2.66 -6.77 4.53
C LEU A 598 -2.13 -7.39 5.83
N THR A 599 -3.01 -7.59 6.82
CA THR A 599 -2.69 -8.26 8.08
C THR A 599 -2.19 -9.69 7.85
N PHE A 600 -2.81 -10.45 6.94
CA PHE A 600 -2.38 -11.82 6.62
C PHE A 600 -0.99 -11.86 5.98
N ILE A 601 -0.70 -10.93 5.05
CA ILE A 601 0.64 -10.81 4.45
C ILE A 601 1.67 -10.44 5.51
N LEU A 602 1.36 -9.46 6.38
CA LEU A 602 2.24 -9.04 7.47
C LEU A 602 2.50 -10.18 8.46
N PHE A 603 1.47 -10.98 8.79
CA PHE A 603 1.56 -12.14 9.67
C PHE A 603 2.56 -13.19 9.16
N LEU A 604 2.52 -13.51 7.86
CA LEU A 604 3.47 -14.44 7.23
C LEU A 604 4.89 -13.86 7.17
N PHE A 605 4.98 -12.57 6.83
CA PHE A 605 6.25 -11.85 6.73
C PHE A 605 6.99 -11.80 8.08
N THR A 606 6.39 -11.24 9.13
CA THR A 606 7.05 -11.10 10.43
C THR A 606 7.28 -12.46 11.09
N GLY A 607 6.33 -13.40 10.93
CA GLY A 607 6.46 -14.77 11.44
C GLY A 607 7.67 -15.51 10.89
N THR A 608 7.88 -15.38 9.58
CA THR A 608 8.99 -16.04 8.90
C THR A 608 10.34 -15.48 9.30
N ILE A 609 10.45 -14.16 9.44
CA ILE A 609 11.69 -13.52 9.91
C ILE A 609 12.05 -14.00 11.31
N GLY A 610 11.07 -14.00 12.24
CA GLY A 610 11.29 -14.49 13.59
C GLY A 610 11.68 -15.96 13.65
N PHE A 611 10.98 -16.80 12.88
CA PHE A 611 11.30 -18.22 12.77
C PHE A 611 12.73 -18.48 12.26
N LEU A 612 13.12 -17.83 11.15
CA LEU A 612 14.44 -18.02 10.56
C LEU A 612 15.56 -17.50 11.47
N ALA A 613 15.33 -16.39 12.16
CA ALA A 613 16.26 -15.82 13.13
C ALA A 613 16.47 -16.79 14.32
N CYS A 614 15.39 -17.29 14.92
CA CYS A 614 15.48 -18.29 15.99
C CYS A 614 16.12 -19.59 15.52
N PHE A 615 15.77 -20.08 14.32
CA PHE A 615 16.37 -21.29 13.76
C PHE A 615 17.89 -21.16 13.57
N TRP A 616 18.35 -20.01 13.04
CA TRP A 616 19.77 -19.72 12.91
C TRP A 616 20.46 -19.62 14.26
N PHE A 617 19.87 -18.88 15.21
CA PHE A 617 20.39 -18.71 16.57
C PHE A 617 20.54 -20.05 17.29
N ILE A 618 19.49 -20.88 17.31
CA ILE A 618 19.51 -22.20 17.98
C ILE A 618 20.57 -23.10 17.37
N ARG A 619 20.63 -23.21 16.04
CA ARG A 619 21.68 -24.03 15.41
C ARG A 619 23.07 -23.54 15.76
N LYS A 620 23.26 -22.22 15.88
CA LYS A 620 24.54 -21.64 16.26
C LYS A 620 24.91 -21.97 17.71
N ILE A 621 24.03 -21.72 18.68
CA ILE A 621 24.35 -21.97 20.10
C ILE A 621 24.58 -23.47 20.39
N TYR A 622 23.80 -24.37 19.78
CA TYR A 622 23.96 -25.81 20.01
C TYR A 622 25.09 -26.44 19.18
N SER A 623 25.55 -25.79 18.10
CA SER A 623 26.77 -26.24 17.40
C SER A 623 28.06 -26.02 18.19
N VAL A 624 28.02 -25.15 19.21
CA VAL A 624 29.17 -24.86 20.07
C VAL A 624 29.27 -25.86 21.23
N ILE A 625 28.17 -26.53 21.59
CA ILE A 625 28.21 -27.55 22.63
C ILE A 625 28.91 -28.79 22.06
N LYS A 626 30.07 -29.12 22.62
CA LYS A 626 30.73 -30.41 22.38
C LYS A 626 30.03 -31.46 23.24
N VAL A 627 29.07 -32.16 22.66
CA VAL A 627 28.47 -33.37 23.25
C VAL A 627 28.90 -34.53 22.36
N ASP A 628 30.12 -35.01 22.59
CA ASP A 628 30.60 -36.30 22.08
C ASP A 628 30.97 -37.19 23.28
#